data_AF-A0A165DE62-F1
#
_entry.id   AF-A0A165DE62-F1
#
_cell.length_a   1.000
_cell.length_b   1.000
_cell.length_c   1.000
_cell.angle_alpha   90.00
_cell.angle_beta   90.00
_cell.angle_gamma   90.00
#
_symmetry.space_group_name_H-M   'P 1'
#
loop_
_entity.id
_entity.type
_entity.pdbx_description
1 polymer ?
#
loop_
_entity_poly.entity_id
_entity_poly.type
_entity_poly.pdbx_seq_one_letter_code
_entity_poly.pdbx_strand_id
1 'polypeptide(L)'
;QSTLPATVTFIPLILGSDKTHLTNHSGDKTVHPIYISTGAIKKDIRAKISRRAWLLLAFIPTEGFTGMWSSKSEARTVQNLLSKEMWHKCMRHIIQPLVLLATIPRQMVDSCGRILNVVSRIAAWSADIQEQLMIACLANNSCVSCMASVQQF
;
A
#
# COMPACT_ATOMS: atom_id res chain seq x y z
N GLN A 1 -0.88 -4.54 -21.31
CA GLN A 1 -0.24 -5.87 -21.20
C GLN A 1 0.75 -6.14 -22.35
N SER A 2 1.20 -5.11 -23.09
CA SER A 2 1.84 -5.23 -24.41
C SER A 2 3.36 -5.33 -24.40
N THR A 3 4.01 -5.57 -23.25
CA THR A 3 5.48 -5.47 -23.13
C THR A 3 6.15 -6.71 -22.51
N LEU A 4 5.41 -7.77 -22.20
CA LEU A 4 5.98 -9.01 -21.68
C LEU A 4 6.10 -10.05 -22.79
N PRO A 5 7.21 -10.80 -22.86
CA PRO A 5 7.34 -11.92 -23.80
C PRO A 5 6.19 -12.92 -23.62
N ALA A 6 5.76 -13.56 -24.71
CA ALA A 6 4.68 -14.55 -24.68
C ALA A 6 4.97 -15.77 -23.76
N THR A 7 6.24 -16.01 -23.43
CA THR A 7 6.69 -17.08 -22.54
C THR A 7 6.64 -16.71 -21.06
N VAL A 8 6.26 -15.48 -20.71
CA VAL A 8 6.22 -14.97 -19.34
C VAL A 8 4.78 -14.73 -18.91
N THR A 9 4.40 -15.34 -17.79
CA THR A 9 3.11 -15.13 -17.14
C THR A 9 3.18 -13.92 -16.21
N PHE A 10 2.21 -13.02 -16.33
CA PHE A 10 2.07 -11.90 -15.42
C PHE A 10 1.14 -12.28 -14.25
N ILE A 11 1.62 -12.14 -13.02
CA ILE A 11 0.79 -12.30 -11.82
C ILE A 11 0.71 -10.94 -11.09
N PRO A 12 -0.48 -10.31 -11.02
CA PRO A 12 -0.62 -9.03 -10.33
C PRO A 12 -0.49 -9.20 -8.81
N LEU A 13 0.26 -8.29 -8.18
CA LEU A 13 0.28 -8.10 -6.73
C LEU A 13 -0.74 -7.02 -6.37
N ILE A 14 -1.48 -7.25 -5.30
CA ILE A 14 -2.48 -6.33 -4.77
C ILE A 14 -2.04 -5.97 -3.36
N LEU A 15 -1.84 -4.67 -3.11
CA LEU A 15 -1.56 -4.16 -1.78
C LEU A 15 -2.84 -3.72 -1.08
N GLY A 16 -2.81 -3.77 0.24
CA GLY A 16 -3.87 -3.25 1.09
C GLY A 16 -3.29 -2.53 2.28
N SER A 17 -3.95 -1.47 2.73
CA SER A 17 -3.64 -0.82 4.00
C SER A 17 -4.94 -0.54 4.73
N ASP A 18 -4.85 -0.52 6.06
CA ASP A 18 -5.96 -0.13 6.93
C ASP A 18 -5.37 0.33 8.26
N LYS A 19 -5.45 1.62 8.59
CA LYS A 19 -4.90 2.16 9.84
C LYS A 19 -5.57 1.49 11.04
N THR A 20 -4.79 0.85 11.89
CA THR A 20 -5.31 0.15 13.07
C THR A 20 -4.70 0.67 14.36
N HIS A 21 -5.50 0.71 15.42
CA HIS A 21 -5.02 0.94 16.79
C HIS A 21 -4.39 -0.34 17.34
N LEU A 22 -3.15 -0.24 17.86
CA LEU A 22 -2.42 -1.38 18.42
C LEU A 22 -2.87 -1.69 19.86
N THR A 23 -3.33 -0.67 20.60
CA THR A 23 -3.77 -0.78 22.00
C THR A 23 -4.94 0.17 22.26
N ASN A 24 -6.09 -0.35 22.70
CA ASN A 24 -7.28 0.46 23.00
C ASN A 24 -7.30 1.09 24.42
N HIS A 25 -6.26 0.86 25.24
CA HIS A 25 -6.31 1.22 26.67
C HIS A 25 -4.99 1.68 27.31
N SER A 26 -3.86 1.67 26.60
CA SER A 26 -2.57 2.12 27.15
C SER A 26 -1.62 2.59 26.05
N GLY A 27 -1.67 3.89 25.72
CA GLY A 27 -0.62 4.57 24.96
C GLY A 27 -0.94 5.02 23.53
N ASP A 28 -2.20 4.98 23.08
CA ASP A 28 -2.67 5.52 21.77
C ASP A 28 -1.77 5.21 20.57
N LYS A 29 -1.09 4.05 20.59
CA LYS A 29 -0.20 3.65 19.50
C LYS A 29 -1.04 3.19 18.31
N THR A 30 -0.86 3.88 17.20
CA THR A 30 -1.45 3.54 15.92
C THR A 30 -0.36 3.04 14.98
N VAL A 31 -0.71 2.10 14.11
CA VAL A 31 0.16 1.61 13.05
C VAL A 31 -0.63 1.49 11.75
N HIS A 32 0.07 1.62 10.63
CA HIS A 32 -0.45 1.26 9.33
C HIS A 32 0.09 -0.11 8.91
N PRO A 33 -0.68 -1.20 9.09
CA PRO A 33 -0.35 -2.47 8.46
C PRO A 33 -0.42 -2.33 6.93
N ILE A 34 0.57 -2.93 6.27
CA ILE A 34 0.60 -3.13 4.83
C ILE A 34 0.36 -4.61 4.59
N TYR A 35 -0.68 -4.93 3.84
CA TYR A 35 -1.04 -6.27 3.41
C TYR A 35 -0.70 -6.48 1.94
N ILE A 36 -0.42 -7.73 1.57
CA ILE A 36 -0.17 -8.15 0.20
C ILE A 36 -1.00 -9.38 -0.15
N SER A 37 -1.53 -9.41 -1.36
CA SER A 37 -2.22 -10.54 -1.96
C SER A 37 -1.80 -10.70 -3.42
N THR A 38 -2.02 -11.89 -3.97
CA THR A 38 -1.92 -12.15 -5.42
C THR A 38 -3.29 -12.02 -6.09
N GLY A 39 -3.31 -11.50 -7.32
CA GLY A 39 -4.50 -11.51 -8.16
C GLY A 39 -4.73 -12.84 -8.89
N ALA A 40 -3.87 -13.84 -8.69
CA ALA A 40 -4.16 -15.23 -9.08
C ALA A 40 -5.32 -15.85 -8.27
N ILE A 41 -5.63 -15.29 -7.10
CA ILE A 41 -6.79 -15.69 -6.29
C ILE A 41 -8.04 -14.99 -6.83
N LYS A 42 -9.15 -15.73 -7.00
CA LYS A 42 -10.43 -15.12 -7.42
C LYS A 42 -10.91 -14.09 -6.39
N LYS A 43 -11.55 -13.00 -6.85
CA LYS A 43 -11.97 -11.87 -6.00
C LYS A 43 -12.87 -12.31 -4.84
N ASP A 44 -13.85 -13.16 -5.12
CA ASP A 44 -14.82 -13.70 -4.15
C ASP A 44 -14.13 -14.55 -3.06
N ILE A 45 -13.07 -15.29 -3.42
CA ILE A 45 -12.25 -16.04 -2.47
C ILE A 45 -11.39 -15.07 -1.66
N ARG A 46 -10.76 -14.09 -2.31
CA ARG A 46 -9.88 -13.12 -1.64
C ARG A 46 -10.61 -12.23 -0.63
N ALA A 47 -11.87 -11.90 -0.89
CA ALA A 47 -12.69 -11.08 0.01
C ALA A 47 -13.13 -11.83 1.28
N LYS A 48 -13.05 -13.16 1.32
CA LYS A 48 -13.44 -13.95 2.49
C LYS A 48 -12.31 -13.97 3.52
N ILE A 49 -12.57 -13.38 4.69
CA ILE A 49 -11.63 -13.34 5.83
C ILE A 49 -11.16 -14.75 6.20
N SER A 50 -12.06 -15.74 6.17
CA SER A 50 -11.76 -17.14 6.50
C SER A 50 -10.74 -17.81 5.57
N ARG A 51 -10.48 -17.25 4.38
CA ARG A 51 -9.57 -17.82 3.38
C ARG A 51 -8.14 -17.32 3.50
N ARG A 52 -7.86 -16.38 4.42
CA ARG A 52 -6.51 -15.84 4.69
C ARG A 52 -5.73 -15.51 3.42
N ALA A 53 -6.43 -14.90 2.44
CA ALA A 53 -5.88 -14.59 1.12
C ALA A 53 -4.95 -13.37 1.11
N TRP A 54 -4.84 -12.69 2.25
CA TRP A 54 -3.97 -11.55 2.48
C TRP A 54 -2.90 -11.92 3.50
N LEU A 55 -1.66 -11.53 3.22
CA LEU A 55 -0.53 -11.67 4.11
C LEU A 55 -0.15 -10.28 4.63
N LEU A 56 0.15 -10.18 5.93
CA LEU A 56 0.76 -8.98 6.49
C LEU A 56 2.21 -8.89 6.02
N LEU A 57 2.54 -7.79 5.35
CA LEU A 57 3.87 -7.52 4.80
C LEU A 57 4.73 -6.67 5.76
N ALA A 58 4.15 -5.63 6.36
CA ALA A 58 4.86 -4.74 7.27
C ALA A 58 3.91 -3.93 8.17
N PHE A 59 4.45 -3.34 9.23
CA PHE A 59 3.81 -2.25 9.98
C PHE A 59 4.59 -0.96 9.77
N ILE A 60 3.90 0.12 9.42
CA ILE A 60 4.47 1.46 9.35
C ILE A 60 4.05 2.23 10.60
N PRO A 61 4.99 2.84 11.34
CA PRO A 61 4.67 3.62 12.52
C PRO A 61 3.94 4.91 12.16
N THR A 62 2.98 5.34 12.99
CA THR A 62 2.30 6.65 12.86
C THR A 62 2.47 7.55 14.07
N GLU A 63 3.57 7.38 14.78
CA GLU A 63 3.92 8.22 15.92
C GLU A 63 4.10 9.69 15.49
N GLY A 64 3.76 10.61 16.40
CA GLY A 64 3.94 12.04 16.20
C GLY A 64 5.42 12.45 16.21
N PHE A 65 5.76 13.46 15.42
CA PHE A 65 7.10 14.05 15.43
C PHE A 65 7.20 15.09 16.53
N THR A 66 8.31 15.11 17.28
CA THR A 66 8.58 16.16 18.27
C THR A 66 9.30 17.34 17.62
N GLY A 67 8.90 18.56 17.92
CA GLY A 67 9.55 19.78 17.41
C GLY A 67 9.09 21.03 18.14
N MET A 68 9.87 22.10 18.03
CA MET A 68 9.45 23.44 18.44
C MET A 68 8.72 24.09 17.28
N TRP A 69 7.41 24.30 17.43
CA TRP A 69 6.59 24.99 16.42
C TRP A 69 6.03 26.27 17.01
N SER A 70 5.92 27.30 16.19
CA SER A 70 5.47 28.64 16.61
C SER A 70 3.95 28.67 16.84
N SER A 71 3.20 27.72 16.26
CA SER A 71 1.76 27.61 16.41
C SER A 71 1.24 26.18 16.27
N LYS A 72 0.01 25.93 16.74
CA LYS A 72 -0.69 24.63 16.56
C LYS A 72 -0.98 24.31 15.09
N SER A 73 -1.27 25.33 14.26
CA SER A 73 -1.52 25.15 12.82
C SER A 73 -0.25 24.77 12.09
N GLU A 74 0.87 25.42 12.39
CA GLU A 74 2.19 25.06 11.88
C GLU A 74 2.57 23.63 12.28
N ALA A 75 2.44 23.29 13.56
CA ALA A 75 2.70 21.93 14.07
C ALA A 75 1.91 20.87 13.28
N ARG A 76 0.61 21.09 13.05
CA ARG A 76 -0.25 20.17 12.29
C ARG A 76 0.21 20.01 10.84
N THR A 77 0.53 21.11 10.17
CA THR A 77 0.98 21.08 8.77
C THR A 77 2.31 20.35 8.63
N VAL A 78 3.29 20.68 9.47
CA VAL A 78 4.62 20.06 9.46
C VAL A 78 4.53 18.57 9.81
N GLN A 79 3.78 18.20 10.85
CA GLN A 79 3.59 16.79 11.21
C GLN A 79 2.95 16.00 10.07
N ASN A 80 1.92 16.53 9.40
CA ASN A 80 1.31 15.84 8.27
C ASN A 80 2.30 15.59 7.11
N LEU A 81 3.17 16.56 6.82
CA LEU A 81 4.19 16.41 5.79
C LEU A 81 5.24 15.36 6.19
N LEU A 82 5.73 15.42 7.42
CA LEU A 82 6.71 14.45 7.95
C LEU A 82 6.12 13.04 8.01
N SER A 83 4.84 12.89 8.38
CA SER A 83 4.16 11.59 8.40
C SER A 83 4.07 10.99 7.00
N LYS A 84 3.73 11.80 5.99
CA LYS A 84 3.73 11.35 4.58
C LYS A 84 5.14 10.95 4.14
N GLU A 85 6.13 11.80 4.39
CA GLU A 85 7.52 11.52 4.02
C GLU A 85 8.05 10.23 4.67
N MET A 86 7.80 10.04 5.97
CA MET A 86 8.14 8.82 6.70
C MET A 86 7.47 7.60 6.08
N TRP A 87 6.17 7.69 5.80
CA TRP A 87 5.42 6.60 5.18
C TRP A 87 6.02 6.21 3.82
N HIS A 88 6.33 7.18 2.95
CA HIS A 88 6.93 6.91 1.63
C HIS A 88 8.35 6.36 1.74
N LYS A 89 9.15 6.81 2.72
CA LYS A 89 10.47 6.23 3.02
C LYS A 89 10.35 4.77 3.44
N CYS A 90 9.45 4.44 4.37
CA CYS A 90 9.17 3.07 4.77
C CYS A 90 8.70 2.22 3.58
N MET A 91 7.76 2.72 2.79
CA MET A 91 7.25 2.01 1.61
C MET A 91 8.33 1.76 0.56
N ARG A 92 9.29 2.67 0.38
CA ARG A 92 10.44 2.45 -0.52
C ARG A 92 11.24 1.22 -0.10
N HIS A 93 11.49 1.05 1.20
CA HIS A 93 12.18 -0.14 1.72
C HIS A 93 11.34 -1.41 1.56
N ILE A 94 10.04 -1.35 1.87
CA ILE A 94 9.12 -2.49 1.77
C ILE A 94 8.98 -2.98 0.31
N ILE A 95 8.90 -2.05 -0.65
CA ILE A 95 8.70 -2.38 -2.07
C ILE A 95 10.01 -2.76 -2.77
N GLN A 96 11.19 -2.33 -2.28
CA GLN A 96 12.48 -2.62 -2.90
C GLN A 96 12.66 -4.09 -3.36
N PRO A 97 12.37 -5.12 -2.54
CA PRO A 97 12.48 -6.51 -2.99
C PRO A 97 11.45 -6.88 -4.08
N LEU A 98 10.29 -6.25 -4.13
CA LEU A 98 9.25 -6.49 -5.14
C LEU A 98 9.66 -5.97 -6.52
N VAL A 99 10.55 -4.98 -6.59
CA VAL A 99 11.09 -4.47 -7.87
C VAL A 99 11.83 -5.58 -8.62
N LEU A 100 12.53 -6.48 -7.91
CA LEU A 100 13.20 -7.62 -8.53
C LEU A 100 12.20 -8.63 -9.11
N LEU A 101 11.05 -8.84 -8.44
CA LEU A 101 9.96 -9.69 -8.94
C LEU A 101 9.27 -9.09 -10.18
N ALA A 102 9.33 -7.77 -10.33
CA ALA A 102 8.75 -7.02 -11.43
C ALA A 102 9.60 -7.04 -12.71
N THR A 103 10.91 -7.32 -12.58
CA THR A 103 11.90 -7.23 -13.66
C THR A 103 12.45 -8.59 -14.07
N ILE A 104 12.72 -9.48 -13.11
CA ILE A 104 13.36 -10.78 -13.36
C ILE A 104 12.29 -11.88 -13.26
N PRO A 105 11.98 -12.58 -14.36
CA PRO A 105 11.07 -13.72 -14.31
C PRO A 105 11.59 -14.81 -13.37
N ARG A 106 10.72 -15.37 -12.53
CA ARG A 106 11.02 -16.49 -11.65
C ARG A 106 10.15 -17.70 -12.00
N GLN A 107 10.74 -18.89 -11.90
CA GLN A 107 9.97 -20.11 -12.07
C GLN A 107 9.02 -20.31 -10.89
N MET A 108 7.75 -20.52 -11.18
CA MET A 108 6.71 -20.83 -10.21
C MET A 108 5.85 -21.98 -10.74
N VAL A 109 5.29 -22.77 -9.84
CA VAL A 109 4.38 -23.87 -10.18
C VAL A 109 2.95 -23.36 -10.09
N ASP A 110 2.15 -23.60 -11.13
CA ASP A 110 0.73 -23.27 -11.12
C ASP A 110 -0.11 -24.32 -10.36
N SER A 111 -1.43 -24.09 -10.27
CA SER A 111 -2.34 -25.05 -9.63
C SER A 111 -2.46 -26.40 -10.34
N CYS A 112 -1.95 -26.50 -11.57
CA CYS A 112 -1.97 -27.70 -12.41
C CYS A 112 -0.61 -28.42 -12.43
N GLY A 113 0.38 -27.96 -11.67
CA GLY A 113 1.72 -28.54 -11.62
C GLY A 113 2.66 -28.10 -12.75
N ARG A 114 2.29 -27.11 -13.56
CA ARG A 114 3.12 -26.61 -14.67
C ARG A 114 4.10 -25.56 -14.16
N ILE A 115 5.32 -25.59 -14.68
CA ILE A 115 6.35 -24.58 -14.39
C ILE A 115 6.14 -23.40 -15.34
N LEU A 116 5.91 -22.22 -14.78
CA LEU A 116 5.73 -20.96 -15.50
C LEU A 116 6.86 -19.98 -15.13
N ASN A 117 7.34 -19.22 -16.11
CA ASN A 117 8.16 -18.04 -15.83
C ASN A 117 7.23 -16.89 -15.46
N VAL A 118 7.27 -16.45 -14.22
CA VAL A 118 6.35 -15.44 -13.67
C VAL A 118 7.08 -14.13 -13.41
N VAL A 119 6.45 -13.03 -13.83
CA VAL A 119 6.78 -11.67 -13.38
C VAL A 119 5.61 -11.14 -12.57
N SER A 120 5.90 -10.55 -11.40
CA SER A 120 4.89 -10.00 -10.50
C SER A 120 5.08 -8.51 -10.28
N ARG A 121 4.03 -7.72 -10.49
CA ARG A 121 4.05 -6.26 -10.28
C ARG A 121 2.85 -5.83 -9.46
N ILE A 122 3.01 -4.78 -8.68
CA ILE A 122 1.89 -4.12 -7.99
C ILE A 122 0.94 -3.59 -9.07
N ALA A 123 -0.30 -4.07 -9.04
CA ALA A 123 -1.33 -3.75 -10.03
C ALA A 123 -2.51 -2.98 -9.42
N ALA A 124 -2.73 -3.12 -8.11
CA ALA A 124 -3.78 -2.42 -7.41
C ALA A 124 -3.42 -2.20 -5.94
N TRP A 125 -4.03 -1.17 -5.36
CA TRP A 125 -3.98 -0.87 -3.93
C TRP A 125 -5.40 -0.69 -3.40
N SER A 126 -5.77 -1.44 -2.37
CA SER A 126 -7.05 -1.31 -1.66
C SER A 126 -6.84 -0.54 -0.36
N ALA A 127 -7.36 0.67 -0.28
CA ALA A 127 -7.24 1.55 0.88
C ALA A 127 -8.48 2.45 0.96
N ASP A 128 -8.79 2.98 2.15
CA ASP A 128 -9.85 3.97 2.31
C ASP A 128 -9.43 5.34 1.74
N ILE A 129 -10.34 6.32 1.73
CA ILE A 129 -10.05 7.63 1.14
C ILE A 129 -8.92 8.37 1.87
N GLN A 130 -8.82 8.26 3.19
CA GLN A 130 -7.81 8.97 3.97
C GLN A 130 -6.41 8.43 3.66
N GLU A 131 -6.29 7.11 3.57
CA GLU A 131 -5.07 6.44 3.18
C GLU A 131 -4.72 6.67 1.71
N GLN A 132 -5.70 6.64 0.81
CA GLN A 132 -5.45 6.97 -0.60
C GLN A 132 -4.88 8.38 -0.77
N LEU A 133 -5.38 9.36 -0.01
CA LEU A 133 -4.84 10.72 -0.02
C LEU A 133 -3.41 10.77 0.49
N MET A 134 -3.08 9.98 1.52
CA MET A 134 -1.72 9.87 2.05
C MET A 134 -0.77 9.22 1.03
N ILE A 135 -1.18 8.12 0.42
CA ILE A 135 -0.44 7.40 -0.63
C ILE A 135 -0.14 8.33 -1.81
N ALA A 136 -1.14 9.10 -2.24
CA ALA A 136 -1.05 10.03 -3.37
C ALA A 136 -0.41 11.39 -3.03
N CYS A 137 0.02 11.62 -1.79
CA CYS A 137 0.54 12.90 -1.30
C CYS A 137 -0.44 14.08 -1.41
N LEU A 138 -1.75 13.84 -1.46
CA LEU A 138 -2.76 14.88 -1.66
C LEU A 138 -3.19 15.56 -0.35
N ALA A 139 -3.74 16.78 -0.46
CA ALA A 139 -4.32 17.47 0.68
C ALA A 139 -5.64 16.81 1.11
N ASN A 140 -6.06 17.06 2.34
CA ASN A 140 -7.38 16.63 2.80
C ASN A 140 -8.47 17.27 1.93
N ASN A 141 -9.58 16.56 1.72
CA ASN A 141 -10.69 16.96 0.85
C ASN A 141 -10.31 17.10 -0.64
N SER A 142 -9.22 16.48 -1.07
CA SER A 142 -8.88 16.36 -2.50
C SER A 142 -9.51 15.10 -3.10
N CYS A 143 -9.65 15.09 -4.42
CA CYS A 143 -10.08 13.94 -5.19
C CYS A 143 -8.85 13.12 -5.61
N VAL A 144 -8.82 11.82 -5.31
CA VAL A 144 -7.67 10.95 -5.69
C VAL A 144 -7.68 10.62 -7.19
N SER A 145 -8.86 10.64 -7.80
CA SER A 145 -9.07 10.27 -9.20
C SER A 145 -9.11 11.45 -10.17
N CYS A 146 -9.31 12.68 -9.67
CA CYS A 146 -9.60 13.84 -10.50
C CYS A 146 -8.74 15.04 -10.14
N MET A 147 -8.47 15.88 -11.14
CA MET A 147 -7.68 17.10 -10.98
C MET A 147 -8.52 18.30 -10.51
N ALA A 148 -9.78 18.07 -10.11
CA ALA A 148 -10.69 19.13 -9.75
C ALA A 148 -10.26 19.81 -8.45
N SER A 149 -10.28 21.15 -8.43
CA SER A 149 -10.05 21.92 -7.21
C SER A 149 -11.36 22.08 -6.43
N VAL A 150 -11.26 22.34 -5.12
CA VAL A 150 -12.44 22.56 -4.25
C VAL A 150 -13.33 23.70 -4.76
N GLN A 151 -12.78 24.64 -5.51
CA GLN A 151 -13.52 25.77 -6.10
C GLN A 151 -14.41 25.37 -7.30
N GLN A 152 -14.27 24.14 -7.80
CA GLN A 152 -15.03 23.62 -8.94
C GLN A 152 -16.24 22.78 -8.52
N PHE A 153 -16.50 22.70 -7.20
CA PHE A 153 -17.67 22.09 -6.58
C PHE A 153 -18.39 23.13 -5.70
#